data_AF-A0A1V9YRM7-F1
#
_entry.id   AF-A0A1V9YRM7-F1
#
_cell.length_a   1.000
_cell.length_b   1.000
_cell.length_c   1.000
_cell.angle_alpha   90.00
_cell.angle_beta   90.00
_cell.angle_gamma   90.00
#
_symmetry.space_group_name_H-M   'P 1'
#
loop_
_entity.id
_entity.type
_entity.pdbx_description
1 polymer ?
#
loop_
_entity_poly.entity_id
_entity_poly.type
_entity_poly.pdbx_seq_one_letter_code
_entity_poly.pdbx_strand_id
1 'polypeptide(L)'
;MISNFSTSVQVQSRLLKQWEPRMLLIDGQKVSILDKGVVKTSFDFTSGTISALTPNYQLEIKPTKGKKIIISVSNQLVHTQLLAILTAAASSATLMHNKLLGVAEMVCSTATTVPSCGVTASEVLEHLKAKKNLYDRLKTFETPCDVYSFLLDLEATYVSNYRDFIKSNATQPHCLAHTVYQLHPLLYSLGTNPSKPPREMLPEMVAVCVNCKRELPNHQKWRIFLQQYDGHCDHCGEYQTATSYYKTRHETTAFDIPLRQVLGQCPHRGCTYRFGLNEMYRIHILDEAVECPRCNNSILYETFQIAMFIHQYPTIDYKTQMRENGAVECRFQSPTTIPKDGLWSTYSGMLQEAIRAFAPKGDMEGIARFCDVAHSAMIEMYSQPSGAFAVDLVQGMYHQLDFITKVGTIIDYWSQPQVIAAAIQRYEQFVYLHKKNSKLYGVPTMDISLVWQTHLTKRSDYLKYSSEVTKRVLPYFDVVTPTDIDNEYLKTSVAWSKFYKQPYSSFVPETMTPLSMEKAGAIVSQGESRFFGVDELVLSSDMNMDLPSGDEKAMVSVIGRPSFDDRVHIKESKQDILLTETYGKEHKRSAAKSLCNCALGQGGALSF
;
A
#
# COMPACT_ATOMS: atom_id res chain seq x y z
N MET A 1 -8.94 -17.45 -27.55
CA MET A 1 -9.47 -18.81 -27.79
C MET A 1 -8.49 -19.58 -28.66
N ILE A 2 -7.85 -20.65 -28.18
CA ILE A 2 -7.58 -21.79 -29.08
C ILE A 2 -8.58 -22.86 -28.67
N SER A 3 -9.81 -22.62 -29.11
CA SER A 3 -10.86 -23.63 -29.19
C SER A 3 -10.39 -24.71 -30.15
N ASN A 4 -10.37 -25.97 -29.71
CA ASN A 4 -10.27 -27.20 -30.52
C ASN A 4 -9.78 -27.00 -31.95
N PHE A 5 -8.46 -27.10 -32.17
CA PHE A 5 -7.91 -27.06 -33.52
C PHE A 5 -7.89 -28.48 -34.10
N SER A 6 -8.40 -28.66 -35.32
CA SER A 6 -8.31 -29.94 -36.02
C SER A 6 -7.87 -29.74 -37.47
N THR A 7 -7.00 -30.62 -37.95
CA THR A 7 -6.55 -30.58 -39.35
C THR A 7 -6.18 -31.97 -39.87
N SER A 8 -6.29 -32.17 -41.17
CA SER A 8 -5.84 -33.39 -41.84
C SER A 8 -4.33 -33.37 -42.01
N VAL A 9 -3.68 -34.45 -41.60
CA VAL A 9 -2.23 -34.62 -41.69
C VAL A 9 -1.90 -36.00 -42.27
N GLN A 10 -0.72 -36.14 -42.86
CA GLN A 10 -0.15 -37.44 -43.18
C GLN A 10 0.79 -37.82 -42.04
N VAL A 11 0.60 -38.99 -41.41
CA VAL A 11 1.47 -39.47 -40.32
C VAL A 11 2.33 -40.61 -40.85
N GLN A 12 3.63 -40.58 -40.55
CA GLN A 12 4.54 -41.63 -41.00
C GLN A 12 4.45 -42.89 -40.12
N SER A 13 4.09 -44.02 -40.73
CA SER A 13 4.03 -45.33 -40.08
C SER A 13 5.44 -45.84 -39.78
N ARG A 14 5.62 -46.45 -38.60
CA ARG A 14 6.96 -46.84 -38.12
C ARG A 14 7.50 -48.12 -38.75
N LEU A 15 6.62 -49.06 -39.09
CA LEU A 15 7.02 -50.39 -39.59
C LEU A 15 7.39 -50.36 -41.07
N LEU A 16 6.73 -49.52 -41.86
CA LEU A 16 6.89 -49.49 -43.32
C LEU A 16 7.30 -48.11 -43.86
N LYS A 17 7.48 -47.09 -42.99
CA LYS A 17 7.71 -45.68 -43.37
C LYS A 17 6.68 -45.14 -44.37
N GLN A 18 5.48 -45.72 -44.39
CA GLN A 18 4.39 -45.32 -45.26
C GLN A 18 3.66 -44.13 -44.65
N TRP A 19 3.19 -43.23 -45.50
CA TRP A 19 2.39 -42.09 -45.06
C TRP A 19 0.91 -42.46 -45.06
N GLU A 20 0.26 -42.26 -43.92
CA GLU A 20 -1.15 -42.57 -43.75
C GLU A 20 -1.93 -41.29 -43.43
N PRO A 21 -3.06 -41.03 -44.12
CA PRO A 21 -3.90 -39.88 -43.82
C PRO A 21 -4.57 -40.07 -42.46
N ARG A 22 -4.42 -39.08 -41.59
CA ARG A 22 -5.00 -39.02 -40.25
C ARG A 22 -5.59 -37.64 -39.98
N MET A 23 -6.43 -37.55 -38.96
CA MET A 23 -6.87 -36.26 -38.41
C MET A 23 -6.10 -35.99 -37.11
N LEU A 24 -5.48 -34.82 -37.02
CA LEU A 24 -4.86 -34.34 -35.80
C LEU A 24 -5.84 -33.40 -35.09
N LEU A 25 -6.14 -33.67 -33.83
CA LEU A 25 -6.96 -32.85 -32.95
C LEU A 25 -6.11 -32.34 -31.79
N ILE A 26 -6.11 -31.02 -31.58
CA ILE A 26 -5.39 -30.34 -30.50
C ILE A 26 -6.43 -29.63 -29.64
N ASP A 27 -6.54 -30.07 -28.38
CA ASP A 27 -7.40 -29.50 -27.35
C ASP A 27 -6.54 -29.14 -26.13
N GLY A 28 -6.22 -27.85 -25.99
CA GLY A 28 -5.24 -27.37 -25.03
C GLY A 28 -3.87 -28.03 -25.23
N GLN A 29 -3.43 -28.80 -24.23
CA GLN A 29 -2.17 -29.54 -24.22
C GLN A 29 -2.32 -30.99 -24.69
N LYS A 30 -3.54 -31.43 -25.01
CA LYS A 30 -3.81 -32.81 -25.45
C LYS A 30 -3.79 -32.88 -26.97
N VAL A 31 -2.92 -33.73 -27.51
CA VAL A 31 -2.82 -34.01 -28.94
C VAL A 31 -3.36 -35.40 -29.22
N SER A 32 -4.34 -35.51 -30.11
CA SER A 32 -4.99 -36.77 -30.47
C SER A 32 -4.92 -37.01 -31.98
N ILE A 33 -4.59 -38.24 -32.38
CA ILE A 33 -4.54 -38.70 -33.76
C ILE A 33 -5.73 -39.63 -33.99
N LEU A 34 -6.60 -39.26 -34.92
CA LEU A 34 -7.81 -39.99 -35.26
C LEU A 34 -7.67 -40.68 -36.62
N ASP A 35 -8.31 -41.85 -36.72
CA ASP A 35 -8.50 -42.65 -37.92
C ASP A 35 -9.98 -42.83 -38.18
N LYS A 36 -10.51 -42.28 -39.26
CA LYS A 36 -11.94 -42.37 -39.59
C LYS A 36 -12.86 -42.02 -38.40
N GLY A 37 -12.47 -41.00 -37.62
CA GLY A 37 -13.21 -40.53 -36.44
C GLY A 37 -12.90 -41.27 -35.12
N VAL A 38 -12.08 -42.33 -35.13
CA VAL A 38 -11.70 -43.08 -33.93
C VAL A 38 -10.31 -42.67 -33.45
N VAL A 39 -10.17 -42.29 -32.19
CA VAL A 39 -8.87 -41.93 -31.57
C VAL A 39 -7.97 -43.17 -31.54
N LYS A 40 -6.85 -43.13 -32.26
CA LYS A 40 -5.83 -44.21 -32.27
C LYS A 40 -4.74 -43.97 -31.25
N THR A 41 -4.37 -42.71 -31.04
CA THR A 41 -3.33 -42.33 -30.11
C THR A 41 -3.65 -40.96 -29.56
N SER A 42 -3.51 -40.78 -28.26
CA SER A 42 -3.66 -39.50 -27.59
C SER A 42 -2.56 -39.38 -26.56
N PHE A 43 -1.94 -38.21 -26.47
CA PHE A 43 -0.89 -37.93 -25.51
C PHE A 43 -0.99 -36.49 -25.02
N ASP A 44 -0.57 -36.30 -23.77
CA ASP A 44 -0.27 -35.00 -23.23
C ASP A 44 1.04 -34.50 -23.85
N PHE A 45 1.02 -33.26 -24.31
CA PHE A 45 2.12 -32.64 -25.01
C PHE A 45 2.83 -31.54 -24.20
N THR A 46 2.53 -31.45 -22.91
CA THR A 46 3.21 -30.55 -21.97
C THR A 46 4.73 -30.78 -21.96
N SER A 47 5.51 -29.71 -22.17
CA SER A 47 6.98 -29.74 -22.31
C SER A 47 7.51 -30.58 -23.49
N GLY A 48 6.67 -30.86 -24.48
CA GLY A 48 7.08 -31.53 -25.72
C GLY A 48 8.00 -30.66 -26.57
N THR A 49 8.78 -31.29 -27.47
CA THR A 49 9.60 -30.57 -28.44
C THR A 49 9.03 -30.71 -29.85
N ILE A 50 9.01 -29.61 -30.61
CA ILE A 50 8.70 -29.61 -32.05
C ILE A 50 9.92 -29.14 -32.83
N SER A 51 10.15 -29.77 -33.98
CA SER A 51 11.14 -29.32 -34.94
C SER A 51 10.56 -29.33 -36.34
N ALA A 52 10.73 -28.23 -37.07
CA ALA A 52 10.40 -28.17 -38.48
C ALA A 52 11.43 -28.97 -39.28
N LEU A 53 10.98 -29.91 -40.10
CA LEU A 53 11.81 -30.69 -41.00
C LEU A 53 11.70 -30.10 -42.41
N THR A 54 12.75 -29.42 -42.86
CA THR A 54 12.88 -28.94 -44.24
C THR A 54 13.49 -30.05 -45.11
N PRO A 55 13.00 -30.29 -46.35
CA PRO A 55 12.28 -29.35 -47.22
C PRO A 55 10.80 -29.66 -47.52
N ASN A 56 10.08 -30.47 -46.73
CA ASN A 56 8.79 -31.06 -47.18
C ASN A 56 7.54 -30.70 -46.33
N TYR A 57 7.44 -29.50 -45.75
CA TYR A 57 6.33 -29.12 -44.84
C TYR A 57 6.07 -30.17 -43.75
N GLN A 58 7.14 -30.74 -43.21
CA GLN A 58 7.09 -31.78 -42.18
C GLN A 58 7.37 -31.19 -40.80
N LEU A 59 6.77 -31.80 -39.78
CA LEU A 59 6.98 -31.49 -38.38
C LEU A 59 7.31 -32.77 -37.63
N GLU A 60 8.39 -32.72 -36.83
CA GLU A 60 8.70 -33.76 -35.84
C GLU A 60 8.14 -33.35 -34.49
N ILE A 61 7.25 -34.18 -33.92
CA ILE A 61 6.61 -33.98 -32.63
C ILE A 61 7.19 -35.02 -31.65
N LYS A 62 7.83 -34.54 -30.58
CA LYS A 62 8.45 -35.37 -29.53
C LYS A 62 7.77 -35.08 -28.17
N PRO A 63 6.78 -35.90 -27.75
CA PRO A 63 6.20 -35.78 -26.42
C PRO A 63 7.18 -36.21 -25.33
N THR A 64 7.03 -35.65 -24.13
CA THR A 64 7.87 -35.91 -22.94
C THR A 64 7.76 -37.36 -22.46
N LYS A 65 6.55 -37.92 -22.52
CA LYS A 65 6.27 -39.34 -22.30
C LYS A 65 5.60 -39.89 -23.55
N GLY A 66 6.29 -40.81 -24.22
CA GLY A 66 5.75 -41.49 -25.39
C GLY A 66 6.70 -41.48 -26.57
N LYS A 67 6.11 -41.73 -27.73
CA LYS A 67 6.82 -42.12 -28.95
C LYS A 67 6.80 -40.95 -29.92
N LYS A 68 7.96 -40.54 -30.45
CA LYS A 68 8.06 -39.46 -31.46
C LYS A 68 7.20 -39.70 -32.71
N ILE A 69 6.64 -38.65 -33.28
CA ILE A 69 5.73 -38.69 -34.42
C ILE A 69 6.22 -37.72 -35.48
N ILE A 70 6.23 -38.15 -36.75
CA ILE A 70 6.53 -37.29 -37.88
C ILE A 70 5.24 -37.11 -38.67
N ILE A 71 4.87 -35.86 -38.90
CA ILE A 71 3.69 -35.49 -39.66
C ILE A 71 4.08 -34.64 -40.87
N SER A 72 3.32 -34.75 -41.95
CA SER A 72 3.42 -33.90 -43.13
C SER A 72 2.08 -33.23 -43.35
N VAL A 73 2.11 -31.93 -43.67
CA VAL A 73 0.91 -31.14 -43.98
C VAL A 73 0.87 -30.75 -45.45
N SER A 74 -0.31 -30.38 -45.95
CA SER A 74 -0.55 -30.14 -47.37
C SER A 74 -0.03 -28.82 -47.91
N ASN A 75 0.21 -27.81 -47.05
CA ASN A 75 0.67 -26.49 -47.47
C ASN A 75 1.40 -25.73 -46.35
N GLN A 76 2.11 -24.66 -46.74
CA GLN A 76 2.92 -23.80 -45.86
C GLN A 76 2.09 -23.05 -44.80
N LEU A 77 0.84 -22.68 -45.11
CA LEU A 77 -0.04 -21.96 -44.17
C LEU A 77 -0.41 -22.86 -42.99
N VAL A 78 -0.88 -24.08 -43.27
CA VAL A 78 -1.19 -25.09 -42.25
C VAL A 78 0.07 -25.49 -41.49
N HIS A 79 1.23 -25.55 -42.16
CA HIS A 79 2.52 -25.81 -41.49
C HIS A 79 2.86 -24.76 -40.45
N THR A 80 2.77 -23.48 -40.83
CA THR A 80 3.09 -22.35 -39.95
C THR A 80 2.10 -22.26 -38.78
N GLN A 81 0.80 -22.43 -39.05
CA GLN A 81 -0.24 -22.44 -38.02
C GLN A 81 -0.06 -23.60 -37.03
N LEU A 82 0.18 -24.81 -37.55
CA LEU A 82 0.32 -25.99 -36.72
C LEU A 82 1.59 -25.94 -35.86
N LEU A 83 2.69 -25.41 -36.41
CA LEU A 83 3.92 -25.16 -35.66
C LEU A 83 3.67 -24.19 -34.50
N ALA A 84 2.97 -23.07 -34.73
CA ALA A 84 2.67 -22.09 -33.68
C ALA A 84 1.77 -22.69 -32.58
N ILE A 85 0.69 -23.38 -32.96
CA ILE A 85 -0.26 -24.00 -32.01
C ILE A 85 0.43 -25.09 -31.19
N LEU A 86 1.19 -25.97 -31.83
CA LEU A 86 1.90 -27.04 -31.13
C LEU A 86 3.03 -26.47 -30.24
N THR A 87 3.69 -25.39 -30.66
CA THR A 87 4.70 -24.70 -29.82
C THR A 87 4.05 -24.10 -28.57
N ALA A 88 2.88 -23.49 -28.71
CA ALA A 88 2.08 -22.99 -27.59
C ALA A 88 1.57 -24.13 -26.68
N ALA A 89 1.22 -25.30 -27.24
CA ALA A 89 0.83 -26.48 -26.48
C ALA A 89 2.03 -27.16 -25.78
N ALA A 90 3.24 -27.03 -26.33
CA ALA A 90 4.49 -27.51 -25.74
C ALA A 90 4.96 -26.65 -24.56
N SER A 91 4.82 -25.33 -24.66
CA SER A 91 5.09 -24.44 -23.54
C SER A 91 4.10 -24.73 -22.42
N SER A 92 4.58 -24.96 -21.20
CA SER A 92 3.72 -25.10 -20.01
C SER A 92 2.92 -23.83 -19.67
N ALA A 93 3.04 -22.76 -20.47
CA ALA A 93 2.19 -21.59 -20.42
C ALA A 93 0.76 -22.01 -20.81
N THR A 94 -0.03 -22.36 -19.80
CA THR A 94 -1.41 -22.78 -19.96
C THR A 94 -2.25 -21.68 -20.64
N LEU A 95 -3.40 -22.06 -21.19
CA LEU A 95 -4.41 -21.12 -21.70
C LEU A 95 -4.70 -19.98 -20.71
N MET A 96 -4.59 -20.25 -19.40
CA MET A 96 -4.82 -19.26 -18.34
C MET A 96 -3.73 -18.20 -18.29
N HIS A 97 -2.45 -18.57 -18.37
CA HIS A 97 -1.35 -17.60 -18.42
C HIS A 97 -1.50 -16.67 -19.63
N ASN A 98 -1.82 -17.22 -20.80
CA ASN A 98 -2.08 -16.42 -22.01
C ASN A 98 -3.29 -15.48 -21.86
N LYS A 99 -4.36 -15.90 -21.15
CA LYS A 99 -5.51 -15.03 -20.85
C LYS A 99 -5.13 -13.87 -19.92
N LEU A 100 -4.30 -14.12 -18.90
CA LEU A 100 -3.81 -13.08 -18.00
C LEU A 100 -2.95 -12.05 -18.73
N LEU A 101 -2.07 -12.51 -19.62
CA LEU A 101 -1.25 -11.61 -20.45
C LEU A 101 -2.10 -10.85 -21.48
N GLY A 102 -3.17 -11.46 -21.99
CA GLY A 102 -4.12 -10.80 -22.88
C GLY A 102 -4.80 -9.57 -22.25
N VAL A 103 -4.99 -9.56 -20.92
CA VAL A 103 -5.48 -8.36 -20.20
C VAL A 103 -4.45 -7.22 -20.30
N ALA A 104 -3.17 -7.52 -20.14
CA ALA A 104 -2.11 -6.53 -20.27
C ALA A 104 -2.00 -5.98 -21.70
N GLU A 105 -2.08 -6.87 -22.71
CA GLU A 105 -2.10 -6.47 -24.12
C GLU A 105 -3.30 -5.58 -24.47
N MET A 106 -4.48 -5.92 -23.94
CA MET A 106 -5.68 -5.11 -24.09
C MET A 106 -5.47 -3.70 -23.53
N VAL A 107 -4.92 -3.58 -22.31
CA VAL A 107 -4.61 -2.27 -21.70
C VAL A 107 -3.60 -1.49 -22.55
N CYS A 108 -2.51 -2.12 -22.97
CA CYS A 108 -1.50 -1.49 -23.82
C CYS A 108 -2.05 -1.03 -25.17
N SER A 109 -3.09 -1.70 -25.68
CA SER A 109 -3.74 -1.32 -26.95
C SER A 109 -4.65 -0.09 -26.83
N THR A 110 -5.09 0.29 -25.62
CA THR A 110 -5.99 1.44 -25.42
C THR A 110 -5.21 2.74 -25.30
N ALA A 111 -4.92 3.35 -26.45
CA ALA A 111 -4.20 4.62 -26.51
C ALA A 111 -4.90 5.72 -25.68
N THR A 112 -4.19 6.28 -24.70
CA THR A 112 -4.67 7.43 -23.93
C THR A 112 -3.51 8.39 -23.69
N THR A 113 -3.65 9.65 -24.10
CA THR A 113 -2.57 10.65 -23.94
C THR A 113 -2.63 11.27 -22.54
N VAL A 114 -1.84 10.74 -21.62
CA VAL A 114 -1.60 11.31 -20.29
C VAL A 114 -0.12 11.67 -20.14
N PRO A 115 0.25 12.65 -19.29
CA PRO A 115 1.66 12.96 -19.04
C PRO A 115 2.38 11.74 -18.47
N SER A 116 3.59 11.46 -18.97
CA SER A 116 4.37 10.34 -18.44
C SER A 116 4.91 10.64 -17.05
N CYS A 117 4.94 9.61 -16.20
CA CYS A 117 5.52 9.66 -14.86
C CYS A 117 7.04 9.48 -14.85
N GLY A 118 7.64 9.06 -15.96
CA GLY A 118 9.09 8.81 -16.06
C GLY A 118 9.58 7.53 -15.38
N VAL A 119 8.69 6.75 -14.73
CA VAL A 119 9.04 5.44 -14.17
C VAL A 119 9.32 4.45 -15.29
N THR A 120 10.44 3.73 -15.19
CA THR A 120 10.84 2.75 -16.22
C THR A 120 10.51 1.32 -15.80
N ALA A 121 10.37 0.42 -16.79
CA ALA A 121 10.15 -1.00 -16.51
C ALA A 121 11.31 -1.63 -15.70
N SER A 122 12.54 -1.14 -15.89
CA SER A 122 13.70 -1.59 -15.13
C SER A 122 13.58 -1.26 -13.64
N GLU A 123 13.05 -0.08 -13.31
CA GLU A 123 12.85 0.35 -11.93
C GLU A 123 11.76 -0.47 -11.23
N VAL A 124 10.66 -0.76 -11.95
CA VAL A 124 9.61 -1.64 -11.43
C VAL A 124 10.16 -3.05 -11.18
N LEU A 125 10.99 -3.59 -12.09
CA LEU A 125 11.66 -4.89 -11.91
C LEU A 125 12.62 -4.89 -10.71
N GLU A 126 13.39 -3.83 -10.51
CA GLU A 126 14.27 -3.70 -9.34
C GLU A 126 13.47 -3.66 -8.04
N HIS A 127 12.35 -2.93 -8.03
CA HIS A 127 11.44 -2.87 -6.90
C HIS A 127 10.81 -4.25 -6.61
N LEU A 128 10.39 -4.98 -7.65
CA LEU A 128 9.89 -6.35 -7.53
C LEU A 128 10.95 -7.32 -6.98
N LYS A 129 12.21 -7.21 -7.40
CA LYS A 129 13.31 -8.02 -6.84
C LYS A 129 13.49 -7.77 -5.34
N ALA A 130 13.43 -6.51 -4.90
CA ALA A 130 13.51 -6.19 -3.48
C ALA A 130 12.33 -6.78 -2.69
N LYS A 131 11.10 -6.70 -3.23
CA LYS A 131 9.91 -7.33 -2.63
C LYS A 131 10.02 -8.85 -2.59
N LYS A 132 10.55 -9.48 -3.64
CA LYS A 132 10.79 -10.93 -3.68
C LYS A 132 11.74 -11.36 -2.55
N ASN A 133 12.83 -10.64 -2.33
CA ASN A 133 13.76 -10.95 -1.24
C ASN A 133 13.08 -10.89 0.13
N LEU A 134 12.21 -9.90 0.36
CA LEU A 134 11.42 -9.80 1.59
C LEU A 134 10.39 -10.92 1.70
N TYR A 135 9.68 -11.24 0.60
CA TYR A 135 8.73 -12.35 0.55
C TYR A 135 9.38 -13.70 0.87
N ASP A 136 10.54 -13.98 0.27
CA ASP A 136 11.28 -15.22 0.53
C ASP A 136 11.86 -15.23 1.96
N ARG A 137 12.21 -14.06 2.52
CA ARG A 137 12.59 -13.93 3.93
C ARG A 137 11.41 -14.23 4.88
N LEU A 138 10.20 -13.79 4.55
CA LEU A 138 9.01 -14.05 5.40
C LEU A 138 8.76 -15.54 5.62
N LYS A 139 9.06 -16.37 4.62
CA LYS A 139 8.95 -17.83 4.72
C LYS A 139 9.85 -18.44 5.80
N THR A 140 10.87 -17.73 6.26
CA THR A 140 11.85 -18.22 7.26
C THR A 140 11.40 -18.02 8.71
N PHE A 141 10.47 -17.11 8.99
CA PHE A 141 10.00 -16.84 10.36
C PHE A 141 9.04 -17.91 10.85
N GLU A 142 8.95 -18.17 12.14
CA GLU A 142 8.07 -19.21 12.70
C GLU A 142 6.84 -18.60 13.39
N THR A 143 7.00 -17.44 14.00
CA THR A 143 5.96 -16.77 14.80
C THR A 143 5.77 -15.31 14.38
N PRO A 144 4.58 -14.71 14.65
CA PRO A 144 4.37 -13.27 14.45
C PRO A 144 5.36 -12.40 15.23
N CYS A 145 5.80 -12.87 16.41
CA CYS A 145 6.83 -12.19 17.20
C CYS A 145 8.18 -12.14 16.47
N ASP A 146 8.57 -13.17 15.72
CA ASP A 146 9.83 -13.15 14.94
C ASP A 146 9.80 -12.08 13.85
N VAL A 147 8.65 -11.98 13.15
CA VAL A 147 8.41 -10.91 12.16
C VAL A 147 8.49 -9.55 12.85
N TYR A 148 7.80 -9.38 13.98
CA TYR A 148 7.81 -8.14 14.74
C TYR A 148 9.22 -7.74 15.22
N SER A 149 10.00 -8.69 15.75
CA SER A 149 11.39 -8.44 16.14
C SER A 149 12.24 -8.00 14.96
N PHE A 150 12.10 -8.66 13.81
CA PHE A 150 12.80 -8.29 12.60
C PHE A 150 12.46 -6.85 12.15
N LEU A 151 11.20 -6.46 12.21
CA LEU A 151 10.77 -5.09 11.88
C LEU A 151 11.32 -4.05 12.87
N LEU A 152 11.33 -4.36 14.17
CA LEU A 152 11.94 -3.49 15.19
C LEU A 152 13.44 -3.29 14.95
N ASP A 153 14.14 -4.34 14.50
CA ASP A 153 15.59 -4.26 14.24
C ASP A 153 15.90 -3.47 12.95
N LEU A 154 15.06 -3.60 11.93
CA LEU A 154 15.12 -2.75 10.72
C LEU A 154 14.89 -1.28 11.06
N GLU A 155 13.88 -0.98 11.89
CA GLU A 155 13.59 0.39 12.33
C GLU A 155 14.75 0.96 13.16
N ALA A 156 15.28 0.21 14.14
CA ALA A 156 16.39 0.67 14.97
C ALA A 156 17.66 0.96 14.15
N THR A 157 17.94 0.11 13.17
CA THR A 157 19.04 0.31 12.21
C THR A 157 18.82 1.57 11.38
N TYR A 158 17.58 1.81 10.94
CA TYR A 158 17.24 3.00 10.19
C TYR A 158 17.31 4.28 11.04
N VAL A 159 16.80 4.28 12.27
CA VAL A 159 16.94 5.41 13.23
C VAL A 159 18.40 5.84 13.41
N SER A 160 19.33 4.88 13.42
CA SER A 160 20.75 5.17 13.60
C SER A 160 21.39 5.83 12.37
N ASN A 161 20.81 5.67 11.17
CA ASN A 161 21.46 6.03 9.90
C ASN A 161 20.61 6.96 9.00
N TYR A 162 19.34 7.21 9.31
CA TYR A 162 18.38 7.86 8.39
C TYR A 162 18.81 9.25 7.94
N ARG A 163 19.53 9.99 8.78
CA ARG A 163 20.03 11.33 8.44
C ARG A 163 21.03 11.27 7.28
N ASP A 164 21.82 10.20 7.17
CA ASP A 164 22.73 10.00 6.05
C ASP A 164 21.98 9.59 4.78
N PHE A 165 20.91 8.80 4.91
CA PHE A 165 19.99 8.51 3.81
C PHE A 165 19.34 9.80 3.27
N ILE A 166 18.89 10.70 4.15
CA ILE A 166 18.31 11.99 3.76
C ILE A 166 19.36 12.85 3.04
N LYS A 167 20.57 12.98 3.61
CA LYS A 167 21.64 13.82 3.03
C LYS A 167 22.11 13.33 1.67
N SER A 168 22.23 12.01 1.50
CA SER A 168 22.66 11.39 0.24
C SER A 168 21.56 11.34 -0.82
N ASN A 169 20.31 11.66 -0.46
CA ASN A 169 19.13 11.44 -1.29
C ASN A 169 19.11 10.02 -1.90
N ALA A 170 19.60 9.03 -1.14
CA ALA A 170 19.84 7.70 -1.66
C ALA A 170 18.51 6.98 -1.92
N THR A 171 18.32 6.50 -3.15
CA THR A 171 17.26 5.54 -3.47
C THR A 171 17.73 4.14 -3.07
N GLN A 172 17.15 3.57 -2.01
CA GLN A 172 17.49 2.21 -1.59
C GLN A 172 16.24 1.33 -1.42
N PRO A 173 15.80 0.64 -2.48
CA PRO A 173 14.63 -0.25 -2.41
C PRO A 173 14.86 -1.45 -1.46
N HIS A 174 16.10 -1.69 -1.03
CA HIS A 174 16.46 -2.76 -0.09
C HIS A 174 16.34 -2.36 1.39
N CYS A 175 16.25 -1.07 1.71
CA CYS A 175 15.93 -0.62 3.07
C CYS A 175 14.42 -0.45 3.19
N LEU A 176 13.75 -1.44 3.78
CA LEU A 176 12.29 -1.45 3.91
C LEU A 176 11.79 -0.24 4.72
N ALA A 177 12.44 0.10 5.84
CA ALA A 177 12.06 1.25 6.66
C ALA A 177 12.13 2.58 5.90
N HIS A 178 13.21 2.81 5.13
CA HIS A 178 13.33 3.99 4.29
C HIS A 178 12.26 4.02 3.19
N THR A 179 12.06 2.88 2.51
CA THR A 179 11.05 2.73 1.47
C THR A 179 9.66 3.09 2.01
N VAL A 180 9.26 2.49 3.14
CA VAL A 180 7.98 2.79 3.80
C VAL A 180 7.88 4.26 4.17
N TYR A 181 8.94 4.88 4.68
CA TYR A 181 8.88 6.30 4.99
C TYR A 181 8.60 7.14 3.73
N GLN A 182 9.27 6.83 2.61
CA GLN A 182 9.05 7.49 1.32
C GLN A 182 7.65 7.24 0.74
N LEU A 183 7.04 6.08 1.04
CA LEU A 183 5.66 5.80 0.65
C LEU A 183 4.66 6.79 1.25
N HIS A 184 4.98 7.49 2.34
CA HIS A 184 4.13 8.56 2.88
C HIS A 184 4.72 9.94 2.53
N PRO A 185 4.53 10.47 1.30
CA PRO A 185 5.30 11.61 0.79
C PRO A 185 5.14 12.89 1.64
N LEU A 186 3.95 13.12 2.20
CA LEU A 186 3.69 14.25 3.10
C LEU A 186 4.36 14.05 4.46
N LEU A 187 4.27 12.85 5.06
CA LEU A 187 4.86 12.58 6.36
C LEU A 187 6.39 12.50 6.30
N TYR A 188 6.93 12.03 5.18
CA TYR A 188 8.35 12.18 4.85
C TYR A 188 8.75 13.65 4.83
N SER A 189 8.01 14.50 4.09
CA SER A 189 8.27 15.95 4.06
C SER A 189 8.27 16.56 5.47
N LEU A 190 7.27 16.18 6.27
CA LEU A 190 7.10 16.69 7.63
C LEU A 190 8.32 16.41 8.51
N GLY A 191 8.92 15.22 8.41
CA GLY A 191 10.07 14.84 9.24
C GLY A 191 11.45 15.04 8.60
N THR A 192 11.54 15.48 7.34
CA THR A 192 12.83 15.75 6.69
C THR A 192 13.04 17.19 6.28
N ASN A 193 11.99 18.02 6.25
CA ASN A 193 12.14 19.44 5.93
C ASN A 193 12.93 20.15 7.03
N PRO A 194 13.96 20.94 6.69
CA PRO A 194 14.65 21.76 7.68
C PRO A 194 13.74 22.89 8.18
N SER A 195 13.94 23.32 9.41
CA SER A 195 13.20 24.45 10.00
C SER A 195 13.55 25.79 9.34
N LYS A 196 14.77 25.91 8.81
CA LYS A 196 15.26 27.10 8.08
C LYS A 196 15.85 26.68 6.74
N PRO A 197 15.00 26.31 5.76
CA PRO A 197 15.49 25.92 4.44
C PRO A 197 16.16 27.10 3.72
N PRO A 198 17.20 26.85 2.93
CA PRO A 198 17.72 27.85 2.02
C PRO A 198 16.68 28.15 0.93
N ARG A 199 16.70 29.38 0.38
CA ARG A 199 15.64 29.87 -0.51
C ARG A 199 15.49 29.02 -1.77
N GLU A 200 16.56 28.41 -2.25
CA GLU A 200 16.58 27.57 -3.45
C GLU A 200 15.85 26.24 -3.25
N MET A 201 15.73 25.76 -2.01
CA MET A 201 15.07 24.49 -1.67
C MET A 201 13.54 24.64 -1.59
N LEU A 202 13.05 25.84 -1.26
CA LEU A 202 11.62 26.11 -1.04
C LEU A 202 10.69 25.71 -2.19
N PRO A 203 11.04 25.88 -3.49
CA PRO A 203 10.18 25.44 -4.58
C PRO A 203 9.87 23.94 -4.54
N GLU A 204 10.85 23.11 -4.20
CA GLU A 204 10.76 21.64 -4.18
C GLU A 204 10.23 21.08 -2.85
N MET A 205 10.18 21.91 -1.80
CA MET A 205 9.61 21.54 -0.51
C MET A 205 8.08 21.51 -0.53
N VAL A 206 7.56 20.62 0.29
CA VAL A 206 6.12 20.49 0.57
C VAL A 206 5.90 20.86 2.03
N ALA A 207 5.06 21.87 2.28
CA ALA A 207 4.67 22.24 3.63
C ALA A 207 3.49 21.35 4.06
N VAL A 208 3.52 20.83 5.28
CA VAL A 208 2.55 19.84 5.77
C VAL A 208 2.04 20.26 7.14
N CYS A 209 0.72 20.20 7.32
CA CYS A 209 0.09 20.45 8.61
C CYS A 209 0.46 19.33 9.60
N VAL A 210 1.02 19.69 10.75
CA VAL A 210 1.47 18.73 11.77
C VAL A 210 0.28 17.96 12.37
N ASN A 211 -0.90 18.56 12.41
CA ASN A 211 -2.11 18.01 13.03
C ASN A 211 -2.89 17.14 12.04
N CYS A 212 -3.33 17.69 10.90
CA CYS A 212 -4.19 16.97 9.95
C CYS A 212 -3.44 16.25 8.82
N LYS A 213 -2.10 16.37 8.77
CA LYS A 213 -1.21 15.68 7.80
C LYS A 213 -1.45 16.00 6.33
N ARG A 214 -2.18 17.09 6.04
CA ARG A 214 -2.43 17.56 4.68
C ARG A 214 -1.36 18.54 4.24
N GLU A 215 -1.13 18.59 2.93
CA GLU A 215 -0.35 19.63 2.29
C GLU A 215 -0.95 21.01 2.58
N LEU A 216 -0.10 21.95 2.98
CA LEU A 216 -0.45 23.35 3.15
C LEU A 216 -0.32 24.08 1.81
N PRO A 217 -1.18 25.08 1.53
CA PRO A 217 -1.07 25.87 0.31
C PRO A 217 0.31 26.49 0.12
N ASN A 218 0.73 26.62 -1.14
CA ASN A 218 2.06 27.16 -1.50
C ASN A 218 2.34 28.54 -0.86
N HIS A 219 1.33 29.41 -0.74
CA HIS A 219 1.51 30.73 -0.10
C HIS A 219 1.88 30.62 1.39
N GLN A 220 1.35 29.60 2.09
CA GLN A 220 1.68 29.35 3.49
C GLN A 220 3.09 28.79 3.63
N LYS A 221 3.54 27.93 2.71
CA LYS A 221 4.93 27.44 2.67
C LYS A 221 5.92 28.60 2.71
N TRP A 222 5.75 29.60 1.84
CA TRP A 222 6.63 30.78 1.81
C TRP A 222 6.53 31.61 3.10
N ARG A 223 5.32 31.82 3.63
CA ARG A 223 5.13 32.55 4.89
C ARG A 223 5.81 31.86 6.07
N ILE A 224 5.63 30.55 6.21
CA ILE A 224 6.14 29.75 7.32
C ILE A 224 7.66 29.64 7.25
N PHE A 225 8.21 29.19 6.13
CA PHE A 225 9.63 28.83 6.08
C PHE A 225 10.56 29.99 5.69
N LEU A 226 10.13 30.91 4.82
CA LEU A 226 10.98 32.05 4.43
C LEU A 226 10.81 33.24 5.38
N GLN A 227 9.56 33.58 5.70
CA GLN A 227 9.27 34.77 6.51
C GLN A 227 9.23 34.48 8.02
N GLN A 228 9.24 33.19 8.40
CA GLN A 228 9.18 32.74 9.80
C GLN A 228 7.94 33.30 10.52
N TYR A 229 6.82 33.40 9.80
CA TYR A 229 5.51 33.80 10.32
C TYR A 229 4.58 32.59 10.46
N ASP A 230 3.58 32.72 11.32
CA ASP A 230 2.54 31.71 11.47
C ASP A 230 1.66 31.57 10.22
N GLY A 231 1.38 30.33 9.85
CA GLY A 231 0.36 29.95 8.87
C GLY A 231 -0.80 29.23 9.53
N HIS A 232 -1.98 29.27 8.93
CA HIS A 232 -3.16 28.55 9.41
C HIS A 232 -3.54 27.45 8.44
N CYS A 233 -3.73 26.23 8.92
CA CYS A 233 -4.20 25.18 8.04
C CYS A 233 -5.64 25.45 7.58
N ASP A 234 -5.87 25.60 6.27
CA ASP A 234 -7.22 25.82 5.70
C ASP A 234 -8.20 24.66 5.96
N HIS A 235 -7.70 23.49 6.35
CA HIS A 235 -8.52 22.30 6.62
C HIS A 235 -8.89 22.14 8.09
N CYS A 236 -7.94 22.27 9.03
CA CYS A 236 -8.20 22.07 10.46
C CYS A 236 -8.14 23.34 11.30
N GLY A 237 -7.80 24.50 10.72
CA GLY A 237 -7.71 25.79 11.42
C GLY A 237 -6.44 25.98 12.26
N GLU A 238 -5.75 24.90 12.63
CA GLU A 238 -4.56 24.92 13.50
C GLU A 238 -3.41 25.77 12.95
N TYR A 239 -2.74 26.47 13.86
CA TYR A 239 -1.54 27.26 13.58
C TYR A 239 -0.33 26.39 13.27
N GLN A 240 0.48 26.82 12.32
CA GLN A 240 1.65 26.12 11.83
C GLN A 240 2.83 27.11 11.75
N THR A 241 3.95 26.70 12.31
CA THR A 241 5.23 27.42 12.31
C THR A 241 6.31 26.52 11.71
N ALA A 242 7.46 27.09 11.35
CA ALA A 242 8.57 26.29 10.83
C ALA A 242 9.14 25.30 11.86
N THR A 243 8.77 25.45 13.13
CA THR A 243 9.17 24.61 14.26
C THR A 243 8.02 23.80 14.87
N SER A 244 6.84 23.77 14.23
CA SER A 244 5.67 23.09 14.78
C SER A 244 5.82 21.58 14.88
N TYR A 245 6.77 20.95 14.19
CA TYR A 245 7.02 19.52 14.35
C TYR A 245 8.12 19.26 15.38
N TYR A 246 7.72 18.91 16.60
CA TYR A 246 8.64 18.84 17.75
C TYR A 246 9.84 17.89 17.55
N LYS A 247 9.70 16.80 16.77
CA LYS A 247 10.79 15.82 16.57
C LYS A 247 11.97 16.36 15.76
N THR A 248 11.71 17.31 14.88
CA THR A 248 12.75 17.95 14.03
C THR A 248 13.04 19.39 14.44
N ARG A 249 12.28 19.91 15.41
CA ARG A 249 12.45 21.25 15.96
C ARG A 249 13.90 21.41 16.46
N HIS A 250 14.52 22.53 16.06
CA HIS A 250 15.92 22.86 16.40
C HIS A 250 16.95 21.80 15.96
N GLU A 251 16.61 20.96 14.97
CA GLU A 251 17.52 19.93 14.44
C GLU A 251 18.04 18.95 15.51
N THR A 252 17.27 18.77 16.59
CA THR A 252 17.62 17.87 17.69
C THR A 252 17.65 16.41 17.26
N THR A 253 18.50 15.62 17.92
CA THR A 253 18.54 14.15 17.82
C THR A 253 17.92 13.48 19.04
N ALA A 254 17.36 14.25 19.99
CA ALA A 254 16.81 13.72 21.24
C ALA A 254 15.64 12.75 21.02
N PHE A 255 14.96 12.85 19.88
CA PHE A 255 13.85 11.98 19.50
C PHE A 255 14.25 10.84 18.57
N ASP A 256 15.54 10.72 18.20
CA ASP A 256 16.07 9.62 17.40
C ASP A 256 16.21 8.35 18.27
N ILE A 257 15.08 7.90 18.82
CA ILE A 257 14.98 6.75 19.73
C ILE A 257 14.24 5.62 19.02
N PRO A 258 14.86 4.43 18.87
CA PRO A 258 14.20 3.27 18.30
C PRO A 258 12.92 2.90 19.02
N LEU A 259 11.89 2.49 18.27
CA LEU A 259 10.58 2.20 18.83
C LEU A 259 10.63 1.06 19.88
N ARG A 260 11.53 0.09 19.70
CA ARG A 260 11.77 -1.00 20.66
C ARG A 260 12.21 -0.50 22.04
N GLN A 261 12.92 0.63 22.09
CA GLN A 261 13.35 1.25 23.34
C GLN A 261 12.22 2.07 23.96
N VAL A 262 11.41 2.75 23.15
CA VAL A 262 10.23 3.49 23.62
C VAL A 262 9.21 2.55 24.24
N LEU A 263 8.85 1.48 23.51
CA LEU A 263 7.83 0.51 23.94
C LEU A 263 8.34 -0.52 24.93
N GLY A 264 9.66 -0.67 25.07
CA GLY A 264 10.28 -1.70 25.92
C GLY A 264 10.21 -1.42 27.43
N GLN A 265 9.73 -0.26 27.86
CA GLN A 265 9.64 0.12 29.27
C GLN A 265 8.28 0.70 29.63
N CYS A 266 7.76 0.35 30.82
CA CYS A 266 6.53 0.95 31.35
C CYS A 266 6.63 2.48 31.42
N PRO A 267 5.72 3.24 30.77
CA PRO A 267 5.78 4.70 30.74
C PRO A 267 5.34 5.36 32.06
N HIS A 268 4.70 4.63 32.98
CA HIS A 268 4.32 5.18 34.28
C HIS A 268 5.54 5.53 35.13
N ARG A 269 5.57 6.77 35.60
CA ARG A 269 6.64 7.29 36.47
C ARG A 269 6.82 6.40 37.70
N GLY A 270 8.04 5.93 37.93
CA GLY A 270 8.41 5.07 39.06
C GLY A 270 8.25 3.57 38.82
N CYS A 271 7.61 3.14 37.73
CA CYS A 271 7.64 1.75 37.31
C CYS A 271 8.94 1.47 36.53
N THR A 272 9.59 0.33 36.79
CA THR A 272 10.79 -0.09 36.03
C THR A 272 10.58 -1.44 35.34
N TYR A 273 9.32 -1.85 35.15
CA TYR A 273 9.01 -3.05 34.37
C TYR A 273 9.42 -2.85 32.91
N ARG A 274 9.97 -3.90 32.30
CA ARG A 274 10.34 -3.95 30.90
C ARG A 274 9.49 -4.98 30.19
N PHE A 275 8.86 -4.58 29.10
CA PHE A 275 7.98 -5.45 28.33
C PHE A 275 8.80 -6.41 27.47
N GLY A 276 8.37 -7.66 27.45
CA GLY A 276 8.85 -8.64 26.50
C GLY A 276 8.32 -8.38 25.08
N LEU A 277 8.89 -9.09 24.11
CA LEU A 277 8.55 -8.95 22.69
C LEU A 277 7.05 -9.16 22.41
N ASN A 278 6.45 -10.17 23.03
CA ASN A 278 5.02 -10.46 22.86
C ASN A 278 4.12 -9.37 23.44
N GLU A 279 4.47 -8.78 24.58
CA GLU A 279 3.71 -7.67 25.17
C GLU A 279 3.79 -6.42 24.28
N MET A 280 5.00 -6.10 23.79
CA MET A 280 5.16 -5.00 22.83
C MET A 280 4.37 -5.25 21.54
N TYR A 281 4.38 -6.48 21.01
CA TYR A 281 3.60 -6.85 19.82
C TYR A 281 2.10 -6.63 20.03
N ARG A 282 1.58 -7.05 21.19
CA ARG A 282 0.16 -6.88 21.55
C ARG A 282 -0.23 -5.41 21.70
N ILE A 283 0.58 -4.62 22.41
CA ILE A 283 0.37 -3.18 22.59
C ILE A 283 0.39 -2.45 21.24
N HIS A 284 1.30 -2.83 20.36
CA HIS A 284 1.64 -2.03 19.20
C HIS A 284 0.96 -2.48 17.90
N ILE A 285 1.04 -3.76 17.55
CA ILE A 285 0.48 -4.28 16.29
C ILE A 285 -0.98 -4.67 16.48
N LEU A 286 -1.33 -5.29 17.61
CA LEU A 286 -2.70 -5.75 17.86
C LEU A 286 -3.61 -4.67 18.48
N ASP A 287 -3.03 -3.54 18.91
CA ASP A 287 -3.69 -2.43 19.64
C ASP A 287 -4.45 -2.94 20.88
N GLU A 288 -3.87 -3.90 21.59
CA GLU A 288 -4.44 -4.49 22.80
C GLU A 288 -3.97 -3.75 24.06
N ALA A 289 -4.88 -3.58 25.01
CA ALA A 289 -4.51 -3.18 26.37
C ALA A 289 -3.76 -4.32 27.09
N VAL A 290 -2.54 -4.03 27.52
CA VAL A 290 -1.71 -4.95 28.31
C VAL A 290 -1.59 -4.41 29.74
N GLU A 291 -1.94 -5.23 30.72
CA GLU A 291 -1.75 -4.88 32.13
C GLU A 291 -0.27 -5.02 32.51
N CYS A 292 0.33 -3.95 33.03
CA CYS A 292 1.72 -4.00 33.48
C CYS A 292 1.84 -4.88 34.74
N PRO A 293 2.63 -5.98 34.74
CA PRO A 293 2.70 -6.91 35.87
C PRO A 293 3.28 -6.32 37.18
N ARG A 294 3.80 -5.10 37.13
CA ARG A 294 4.40 -4.43 38.30
C ARG A 294 3.54 -3.35 38.90
N CYS A 295 2.94 -2.49 38.08
CA CYS A 295 2.12 -1.38 38.57
C CYS A 295 0.61 -1.61 38.39
N ASN A 296 0.22 -2.70 37.73
CA ASN A 296 -1.17 -3.11 37.43
C ASN A 296 -1.98 -2.03 36.69
N ASN A 297 -1.29 -1.11 36.01
CA ASN A 297 -1.93 -0.15 35.12
C ASN A 297 -2.08 -0.78 33.72
N SER A 298 -3.15 -0.40 33.03
CA SER A 298 -3.39 -0.73 31.63
C SER A 298 -2.49 0.10 30.73
N ILE A 299 -1.82 -0.57 29.80
CA ILE A 299 -0.87 0.03 28.87
C ILE A 299 -1.39 -0.19 27.46
N LEU A 300 -1.64 0.91 26.77
CA LEU A 300 -1.93 0.95 25.35
C LEU A 300 -0.83 1.73 24.63
N TYR A 301 -0.81 1.70 23.30
CA TYR A 301 0.11 2.52 22.54
C TYR A 301 -0.04 4.02 22.86
N GLU A 302 -1.28 4.49 23.04
CA GLU A 302 -1.55 5.88 23.41
C GLU A 302 -1.00 6.28 24.79
N THR A 303 -0.79 5.32 25.69
CA THR A 303 -0.15 5.56 27.00
C THR A 303 1.27 6.14 26.83
N PHE A 304 2.00 5.72 25.79
CA PHE A 304 3.33 6.26 25.46
C PHE A 304 3.25 7.68 24.88
N GLN A 305 2.19 8.00 24.15
CA GLN A 305 1.97 9.36 23.65
C GLN A 305 1.64 10.33 24.80
N ILE A 306 0.83 9.89 25.78
CA ILE A 306 0.54 10.67 27.00
C ILE A 306 1.84 10.95 27.77
N ALA A 307 2.68 9.93 27.94
CA ALA A 307 3.98 10.09 28.59
C ALA A 307 4.87 11.12 27.87
N MET A 308 4.88 11.09 26.53
CA MET A 308 5.61 12.05 25.72
C MET A 308 5.04 13.47 25.87
N PHE A 309 3.71 13.63 25.93
CA PHE A 309 3.08 14.93 26.18
C PHE A 309 3.48 15.50 27.54
N ILE A 310 3.42 14.69 28.61
CA ILE A 310 3.83 15.12 29.96
C ILE A 310 5.30 15.54 29.98
N HIS A 311 6.16 14.82 29.25
CA HIS A 311 7.58 15.14 29.16
C HIS A 311 7.84 16.45 28.40
N GLN A 312 7.15 16.66 27.27
CA GLN A 312 7.35 17.80 26.40
C GLN A 312 6.64 19.08 26.90
N TYR A 313 5.52 18.92 27.59
CA TYR A 313 4.66 20.00 28.10
C TYR A 313 4.42 19.85 29.61
N PRO A 314 5.47 19.81 30.46
CA PRO A 314 5.30 19.75 31.91
C PRO A 314 4.61 21.02 32.43
N THR A 315 4.77 22.12 31.71
CA THR A 315 4.11 23.40 31.97
C THR A 315 3.64 24.05 30.68
N ILE A 316 2.55 24.81 30.75
CA ILE A 316 2.02 25.60 29.64
C ILE A 316 1.94 27.07 30.10
N ASP A 317 2.52 27.97 29.33
CA ASP A 317 2.56 29.40 29.68
C ASP A 317 1.25 30.09 29.27
N TYR A 318 0.64 30.79 30.23
CA TYR A 318 -0.49 31.71 30.01
C TYR A 318 0.06 33.13 29.83
N LYS A 319 -0.26 33.78 28.71
CA LYS A 319 0.29 35.10 28.34
C LYS A 319 -0.82 36.15 28.24
N THR A 320 -0.54 37.36 28.72
CA THR A 320 -1.39 38.59 28.70
C THR A 320 -2.19 38.81 27.42
N GLN A 321 -1.63 38.42 26.26
CA GLN A 321 -2.25 38.59 24.95
C GLN A 321 -2.28 37.31 24.12
N MET A 322 -1.90 36.16 24.70
CA MET A 322 -1.73 34.86 24.00
C MET A 322 -0.99 34.97 22.66
N ARG A 323 -0.04 35.89 22.55
CA ARG A 323 0.88 36.08 21.41
C ARG A 323 2.24 35.52 21.76
N GLU A 324 3.05 35.19 20.75
CA GLU A 324 4.41 34.66 20.94
C GLU A 324 5.27 35.58 21.85
N ASN A 325 5.14 36.90 21.65
CA ASN A 325 5.83 37.95 22.43
C ASN A 325 5.04 38.49 23.63
N GLY A 326 3.90 37.88 23.98
CA GLY A 326 3.11 38.30 25.13
C GLY A 326 3.86 38.03 26.45
N ALA A 327 3.73 38.94 27.42
CA ALA A 327 4.28 38.71 28.75
C ALA A 327 3.54 37.52 29.39
N VAL A 328 4.31 36.56 29.91
CA VAL A 328 3.80 35.41 30.67
C VAL A 328 3.19 35.96 31.97
N GLU A 329 1.88 35.84 32.14
CA GLU A 329 1.22 36.22 33.39
C GLU A 329 1.31 35.09 34.42
N CYS A 330 1.14 33.85 33.98
CA CYS A 330 1.22 32.69 34.85
C CYS A 330 1.62 31.43 34.08
N ARG A 331 2.16 30.44 34.81
CA ARG A 331 2.62 29.17 34.26
C ARG A 331 1.78 28.05 34.84
N PHE A 332 0.95 27.44 34.00
CA PHE A 332 0.13 26.30 34.37
C PHE A 332 0.98 25.03 34.46
N GLN A 333 0.76 24.23 35.49
CA GLN A 333 1.38 22.92 35.65
C GLN A 333 0.44 21.87 35.05
N SER A 334 0.88 21.21 33.98
CA SER A 334 0.11 20.12 33.37
C SER A 334 0.03 18.94 34.35
N PRO A 335 -1.07 18.15 34.34
CA PRO A 335 -1.12 16.90 35.10
C PRO A 335 0.08 16.01 34.79
N THR A 336 0.90 15.69 35.78
CA THR A 336 2.14 14.93 35.55
C THR A 336 1.95 13.41 35.60
N THR A 337 0.71 12.95 35.77
CA THR A 337 0.39 11.54 36.05
C THR A 337 -0.38 10.96 34.88
N ILE A 338 0.07 9.80 34.42
CA ILE A 338 -0.63 9.00 33.40
C ILE A 338 -1.81 8.28 34.08
N PRO A 339 -3.03 8.31 33.51
CA PRO A 339 -4.19 7.59 34.01
C PRO A 339 -3.95 6.08 34.12
N LYS A 340 -4.62 5.40 35.07
CA LYS A 340 -4.48 3.95 35.26
C LYS A 340 -4.96 3.11 34.07
N ASP A 341 -5.95 3.61 33.34
CA ASP A 341 -6.48 2.96 32.13
C ASP A 341 -5.58 3.20 30.90
N GLY A 342 -4.65 4.17 30.99
CA GLY A 342 -3.73 4.51 29.92
C GLY A 342 -4.35 5.32 28.78
N LEU A 343 -5.58 5.84 28.94
CA LEU A 343 -6.37 6.42 27.85
C LEU A 343 -6.24 7.95 27.71
N TRP A 344 -6.21 8.45 26.47
CA TRP A 344 -6.23 9.89 26.19
C TRP A 344 -7.52 10.56 26.65
N SER A 345 -8.66 9.87 26.56
CA SER A 345 -9.96 10.40 27.02
C SER A 345 -9.93 10.75 28.51
N THR A 346 -9.28 9.90 29.31
CA THR A 346 -9.18 10.07 30.76
C THR A 346 -8.18 11.17 31.09
N TYR A 347 -7.02 11.19 30.42
CA TYR A 347 -6.05 12.27 30.60
C TYR A 347 -6.60 13.64 30.18
N SER A 348 -7.38 13.71 29.09
CA SER A 348 -8.01 14.96 28.67
C SER A 348 -9.00 15.48 29.72
N GLY A 349 -9.75 14.59 30.40
CA GLY A 349 -10.60 14.98 31.53
C GLY A 349 -9.79 15.56 32.68
N MET A 350 -8.69 14.90 33.06
CA MET A 350 -7.77 15.40 34.10
C MET A 350 -7.17 16.77 33.74
N LEU A 351 -6.80 16.98 32.48
CA LEU A 351 -6.28 18.26 31.99
C LEU A 351 -7.35 19.35 32.09
N GLN A 352 -8.58 19.08 31.66
CA GLN A 352 -9.69 20.03 31.75
C GLN A 352 -10.02 20.41 33.20
N GLU A 353 -10.04 19.44 34.12
CA GLU A 353 -10.23 19.70 35.55
C GLU A 353 -9.12 20.57 36.14
N ALA A 354 -7.86 20.27 35.80
CA ALA A 354 -6.72 21.06 36.24
C ALA A 354 -6.78 22.51 35.70
N ILE A 355 -7.16 22.69 34.43
CA ILE A 355 -7.33 24.03 33.84
C ILE A 355 -8.45 24.80 34.54
N ARG A 356 -9.60 24.16 34.80
CA ARG A 356 -10.71 24.79 35.55
C ARG A 356 -10.31 25.21 36.95
N ALA A 357 -9.48 24.42 37.64
CA ALA A 357 -8.97 24.76 38.96
C ALA A 357 -7.95 25.90 38.94
N PHE A 358 -7.19 26.04 37.84
CA PHE A 358 -6.19 27.10 37.65
C PHE A 358 -6.79 28.45 37.23
N ALA A 359 -7.88 28.41 36.44
CA ALA A 359 -8.53 29.59 35.86
C ALA A 359 -8.94 30.65 36.91
N PRO A 360 -8.35 31.87 36.90
CA PRO A 360 -8.75 32.94 37.82
C PRO A 360 -10.15 33.45 37.48
N LYS A 361 -10.97 33.74 38.51
CA LYS A 361 -12.32 34.29 38.36
C LYS A 361 -12.25 35.73 37.80
N GLY A 362 -12.19 35.91 36.48
CA GLY A 362 -12.25 37.25 35.90
C GLY A 362 -11.89 37.41 34.41
N ASP A 363 -11.14 36.49 33.79
CA ASP A 363 -10.74 36.60 32.37
C ASP A 363 -11.25 35.42 31.53
N MET A 364 -12.56 35.42 31.28
CA MET A 364 -13.24 34.36 30.55
C MET A 364 -12.70 34.14 29.12
N GLU A 365 -12.29 35.21 28.44
CA GLU A 365 -11.75 35.13 27.08
C GLU A 365 -10.32 34.57 27.06
N GLY A 366 -9.47 35.01 27.98
CA GLY A 366 -8.13 34.47 28.11
C GLY A 366 -8.11 33.00 28.56
N ILE A 367 -9.05 32.58 29.42
CA ILE A 367 -9.26 31.18 29.80
C ILE A 367 -9.64 30.32 28.58
N ALA A 368 -10.57 30.77 27.74
CA ALA A 368 -10.97 30.03 26.54
C ALA A 368 -9.78 29.83 25.58
N ARG A 369 -9.02 30.90 25.31
CA ARG A 369 -7.81 30.83 24.48
C ARG A 369 -6.72 29.94 25.08
N PHE A 370 -6.58 29.94 26.40
CA PHE A 370 -5.64 29.06 27.09
C PHE A 370 -6.02 27.58 26.95
N CYS A 371 -7.32 27.26 27.08
CA CYS A 371 -7.84 25.92 26.81
C CYS A 371 -7.50 25.49 25.38
N ASP A 372 -7.66 26.38 24.40
CA ASP A 372 -7.30 26.10 23.01
C ASP A 372 -5.81 25.80 22.86
N VAL A 373 -4.92 26.59 23.47
CA VAL A 373 -3.47 26.33 23.45
C VAL A 373 -3.12 24.97 24.06
N ALA A 374 -3.70 24.65 25.23
CA ALA A 374 -3.45 23.37 25.90
C ALA A 374 -3.98 22.18 25.09
N HIS A 375 -5.17 22.30 24.51
CA HIS A 375 -5.74 21.28 23.65
C HIS A 375 -4.96 21.13 22.34
N SER A 376 -4.53 22.23 21.69
CA SER A 376 -3.70 22.16 20.48
C SER A 376 -2.38 21.44 20.74
N ALA A 377 -1.71 21.70 21.88
CA ALA A 377 -0.50 20.97 22.27
C ALA A 377 -0.76 19.47 22.48
N MET A 378 -1.91 19.12 23.07
CA MET A 378 -2.34 17.73 23.24
C MET A 378 -2.62 17.05 21.88
N ILE A 379 -3.37 17.72 21.00
CA ILE A 379 -3.71 17.22 19.65
C ILE A 379 -2.44 17.04 18.82
N GLU A 380 -1.47 17.96 18.91
CA GLU A 380 -0.18 17.84 18.26
C GLU A 380 0.50 16.52 18.65
N MET A 381 0.60 16.22 19.95
CA MET A 381 1.25 15.00 20.43
C MET A 381 0.46 13.74 20.07
N TYR A 382 -0.85 13.76 20.28
CA TYR A 382 -1.77 12.68 19.93
C TYR A 382 -1.69 12.29 18.45
N SER A 383 -1.51 13.28 17.57
CA SER A 383 -1.41 13.08 16.11
C SER A 383 -0.05 12.62 15.61
N GLN A 384 0.93 12.40 16.51
CA GLN A 384 2.22 11.81 16.16
C GLN A 384 2.34 10.36 16.65
N PRO A 385 2.92 9.46 15.85
CA PRO A 385 3.30 8.14 16.33
C PRO A 385 4.43 8.26 17.36
N SER A 386 4.58 7.23 18.19
CA SER A 386 5.73 7.07 19.08
C SER A 386 7.03 6.82 18.27
N GLY A 387 8.19 6.98 18.89
CA GLY A 387 9.49 6.78 18.22
C GLY A 387 9.98 8.00 17.43
N ALA A 388 10.86 7.80 16.45
CA ALA A 388 11.63 8.88 15.83
C ALA A 388 10.93 9.63 14.68
N PHE A 389 9.95 9.02 14.00
CA PHE A 389 9.47 9.52 12.72
C PHE A 389 8.05 10.07 12.77
N ALA A 390 7.61 10.72 11.68
CA ALA A 390 6.24 11.21 11.49
C ALA A 390 5.24 10.10 11.10
N VAL A 391 5.76 8.88 10.91
CA VAL A 391 5.05 7.64 10.59
C VAL A 391 5.52 6.58 11.59
N ASP A 392 4.63 5.70 12.03
CA ASP A 392 5.06 4.49 12.70
C ASP A 392 5.66 3.54 11.65
N LEU A 393 6.99 3.53 11.53
CA LEU A 393 7.64 2.74 10.49
C LEU A 393 7.43 1.24 10.69
N VAL A 394 7.23 0.76 11.92
CA VAL A 394 7.11 -0.67 12.16
C VAL A 394 5.70 -1.15 11.78
N GLN A 395 4.64 -0.41 12.13
CA GLN A 395 3.30 -0.66 11.57
C GLN A 395 3.29 -0.50 10.05
N GLY A 396 3.87 0.58 9.52
CA GLY A 396 3.93 0.81 8.08
C GLY A 396 4.67 -0.30 7.33
N MET A 397 5.79 -0.80 7.88
CA MET A 397 6.48 -1.98 7.34
C MET A 397 5.62 -3.23 7.43
N TYR A 398 4.94 -3.46 8.55
CA TYR A 398 4.05 -4.60 8.76
C TYR A 398 2.92 -4.61 7.72
N HIS A 399 2.26 -3.48 7.46
CA HIS A 399 1.25 -3.37 6.39
C HIS A 399 1.83 -3.53 5.00
N GLN A 400 3.07 -3.12 4.76
CA GLN A 400 3.73 -3.41 3.49
C GLN A 400 4.02 -4.90 3.28
N LEU A 401 4.12 -5.70 4.36
CA LEU A 401 4.26 -7.15 4.21
C LEU A 401 3.03 -7.77 3.56
N ASP A 402 1.82 -7.29 3.86
CA ASP A 402 0.58 -7.71 3.18
C ASP A 402 0.73 -7.57 1.65
N PHE A 403 1.02 -6.36 1.20
CA PHE A 403 1.25 -6.09 -0.22
C PHE A 403 2.34 -6.97 -0.83
N ILE A 404 3.46 -7.17 -0.10
CA ILE A 404 4.56 -8.03 -0.52
C ILE A 404 4.12 -9.49 -0.67
N THR A 405 3.26 -10.00 0.20
CA THR A 405 2.73 -11.38 0.07
C THR A 405 1.82 -11.52 -1.14
N LYS A 406 0.95 -10.55 -1.39
CA LYS A 406 0.05 -10.51 -2.55
C LYS A 406 0.83 -10.55 -3.85
N VAL A 407 1.85 -9.70 -4.00
CA VAL A 407 2.70 -9.63 -5.21
C VAL A 407 3.68 -10.79 -5.31
N GLY A 408 4.31 -11.15 -4.20
CA GLY A 408 5.37 -12.17 -4.13
C GLY A 408 4.89 -13.57 -4.51
N THR A 409 3.62 -13.87 -4.26
CA THR A 409 2.98 -15.15 -4.59
C THR A 409 2.97 -15.43 -6.10
N ILE A 410 2.86 -14.40 -6.94
CA ILE A 410 2.85 -14.54 -8.41
C ILE A 410 3.86 -13.58 -9.07
N ILE A 411 5.06 -13.51 -8.49
CA ILE A 411 6.09 -12.55 -8.89
C ILE A 411 6.49 -12.67 -10.37
N ASP A 412 6.42 -13.88 -10.94
CA ASP A 412 6.76 -14.15 -12.35
C ASP A 412 5.77 -13.49 -13.32
N TYR A 413 4.49 -13.39 -12.94
CA TYR A 413 3.48 -12.64 -13.70
C TYR A 413 3.77 -11.14 -13.66
N TRP A 414 4.04 -10.60 -12.47
CA TRP A 414 4.36 -9.17 -12.30
C TRP A 414 5.66 -8.75 -12.99
N SER A 415 6.57 -9.70 -13.22
CA SER A 415 7.85 -9.46 -13.90
C SER A 415 7.75 -9.47 -15.43
N GLN A 416 6.57 -9.77 -16.02
CA GLN A 416 6.41 -9.79 -17.46
C GLN A 416 6.44 -8.38 -18.07
N PRO A 417 7.19 -8.13 -19.16
CA PRO A 417 7.31 -6.80 -19.75
C PRO A 417 5.98 -6.15 -20.13
N GLN A 418 5.05 -6.90 -20.73
CA GLN A 418 3.72 -6.36 -21.08
C GLN A 418 2.88 -6.02 -19.83
N VAL A 419 3.02 -6.77 -18.73
CA VAL A 419 2.29 -6.51 -17.48
C VAL A 419 2.79 -5.22 -16.84
N ILE A 420 4.11 -5.01 -16.80
CA ILE A 420 4.71 -3.78 -16.28
C ILE A 420 4.33 -2.58 -17.14
N ALA A 421 4.37 -2.69 -18.47
CA ALA A 421 3.95 -1.63 -19.37
C ALA A 421 2.48 -1.22 -19.14
N ALA A 422 1.58 -2.20 -19.04
CA ALA A 422 0.17 -1.98 -18.75
C ALA A 422 -0.04 -1.32 -17.37
N ALA A 423 0.71 -1.76 -16.36
CA ALA A 423 0.65 -1.19 -15.02
C ALA A 423 1.09 0.29 -15.00
N ILE A 424 2.18 0.64 -15.71
CA ILE A 424 2.67 2.02 -15.81
C ILE A 424 1.61 2.91 -16.47
N GLN A 425 1.04 2.47 -17.58
CA GLN A 425 -0.01 3.21 -18.28
C GLN A 425 -1.23 3.46 -17.38
N ARG A 426 -1.69 2.42 -16.65
CA ARG A 426 -2.83 2.55 -15.73
C ARG A 426 -2.52 3.46 -14.54
N TYR A 427 -1.31 3.43 -14.02
CA TYR A 427 -0.85 4.34 -12.97
C TYR A 427 -0.85 5.80 -13.42
N GLU A 428 -0.32 6.09 -14.61
CA GLU A 428 -0.33 7.44 -15.18
C GLU A 428 -1.77 7.96 -15.38
N GLN A 429 -2.65 7.11 -15.91
CA GLN A 429 -4.08 7.38 -16.02
C GLN A 429 -4.73 7.63 -14.65
N PHE A 430 -4.37 6.85 -13.62
CA PHE A 430 -4.92 6.99 -12.28
C PHE A 430 -4.52 8.31 -11.61
N VAL A 431 -3.25 8.73 -11.72
CA VAL A 431 -2.81 10.03 -11.20
C VAL A 431 -3.48 11.16 -11.99
N TYR A 432 -3.55 11.05 -13.31
CA TYR A 432 -4.23 12.04 -14.15
C TYR A 432 -5.73 12.17 -13.83
N LEU A 433 -6.39 11.09 -13.42
CA LEU A 433 -7.79 11.10 -13.01
C LEU A 433 -8.07 12.09 -11.85
N HIS A 434 -7.11 12.26 -10.93
CA HIS A 434 -7.23 13.18 -9.81
C HIS A 434 -7.20 14.66 -10.22
N LYS A 435 -6.63 14.99 -11.40
CA LYS A 435 -6.61 16.36 -11.93
C LYS A 435 -8.01 16.94 -12.10
N LYS A 436 -8.98 16.13 -12.52
CA LYS A 436 -10.39 16.53 -12.70
C LYS A 436 -11.27 16.19 -11.50
N ASN A 437 -10.77 15.37 -10.58
CA ASN A 437 -11.49 14.88 -9.41
C ASN A 437 -10.66 15.12 -8.15
N SER A 438 -10.37 16.37 -7.81
CA SER A 438 -9.46 16.73 -6.70
C SER A 438 -9.97 16.29 -5.31
N LYS A 439 -11.25 15.92 -5.17
CA LYS A 439 -11.82 15.36 -3.94
C LYS A 439 -11.94 13.84 -3.94
N LEU A 440 -11.56 13.19 -5.05
CA LEU A 440 -11.59 11.73 -5.15
C LEU A 440 -10.60 11.13 -4.15
N TYR A 441 -11.09 10.19 -3.34
CA TYR A 441 -10.24 9.25 -2.61
C TYR A 441 -10.05 8.04 -3.52
N GLY A 442 -9.06 8.13 -4.41
CA GLY A 442 -8.85 7.12 -5.44
C GLY A 442 -8.38 5.81 -4.83
N VAL A 443 -9.11 4.72 -5.08
CA VAL A 443 -8.74 3.37 -4.63
C VAL A 443 -7.94 2.67 -5.73
N PRO A 444 -6.63 2.45 -5.55
CA PRO A 444 -5.79 1.88 -6.59
C PRO A 444 -6.02 0.37 -6.76
N THR A 445 -5.83 -0.12 -7.98
CA THR A 445 -5.64 -1.56 -8.21
C THR A 445 -4.20 -1.96 -7.90
N MET A 446 -3.94 -3.26 -7.89
CA MET A 446 -2.64 -3.81 -7.53
C MET A 446 -1.57 -3.31 -8.51
N ASP A 447 -1.78 -3.43 -9.81
CA ASP A 447 -0.89 -2.89 -10.85
C ASP A 447 -0.57 -1.40 -10.68
N ILE A 448 -1.58 -0.57 -10.37
CA ILE A 448 -1.42 0.86 -10.09
C ILE A 448 -0.56 1.07 -8.83
N SER A 449 -0.85 0.32 -7.77
CA SER A 449 -0.15 0.44 -6.48
C SER A 449 1.32 0.04 -6.60
N LEU A 450 1.65 -0.98 -7.39
CA LEU A 450 3.02 -1.43 -7.63
C LEU A 450 3.87 -0.32 -8.27
N VAL A 451 3.36 0.30 -9.33
CA VAL A 451 4.08 1.39 -10.01
C VAL A 451 4.10 2.64 -9.13
N TRP A 452 3.02 2.93 -8.42
CA TRP A 452 2.97 4.08 -7.51
C TRP A 452 4.01 3.95 -6.39
N GLN A 453 4.11 2.79 -5.73
CA GLN A 453 5.14 2.54 -4.72
C GLN A 453 6.55 2.67 -5.30
N THR A 454 6.77 2.18 -6.53
CA THR A 454 8.04 2.36 -7.24
C THR A 454 8.36 3.85 -7.43
N HIS A 455 7.42 4.64 -7.91
CA HIS A 455 7.60 6.09 -8.11
C HIS A 455 7.85 6.83 -6.79
N LEU A 456 7.17 6.45 -5.71
CA LEU A 456 7.32 7.07 -4.39
C LEU A 456 8.75 6.92 -3.83
N THR A 457 9.50 5.87 -4.21
CA THR A 457 10.92 5.74 -3.85
C THR A 457 11.82 6.80 -4.51
N LYS A 458 11.34 7.45 -5.57
CA LYS A 458 11.98 8.56 -6.28
C LYS A 458 11.29 9.88 -5.93
N ARG A 459 11.46 10.29 -4.68
CA ARG A 459 10.72 11.40 -4.08
C ARG A 459 10.67 12.67 -4.94
N SER A 460 11.82 13.16 -5.42
CA SER A 460 11.86 14.41 -6.21
C SER A 460 11.06 14.30 -7.51
N ASP A 461 11.19 13.18 -8.22
CA ASP A 461 10.44 12.90 -9.45
C ASP A 461 8.94 12.81 -9.15
N TYR A 462 8.57 12.10 -8.08
CA TYR A 462 7.19 11.94 -7.65
C TYR A 462 6.52 13.27 -7.29
N LEU A 463 7.17 14.08 -6.45
CA LEU A 463 6.64 15.38 -6.03
C LEU A 463 6.43 16.29 -7.22
N LYS A 464 7.38 16.33 -8.15
CA LYS A 464 7.30 17.09 -9.39
C LYS A 464 6.12 16.61 -10.24
N TYR A 465 6.08 15.32 -10.59
CA TYR A 465 5.04 14.74 -11.43
C TYR A 465 3.64 14.93 -10.83
N SER A 466 3.47 14.60 -9.54
CA SER A 466 2.20 14.70 -8.83
C SER A 466 1.68 16.14 -8.79
N SER A 467 2.57 17.11 -8.52
CA SER A 467 2.23 18.54 -8.50
C SER A 467 1.91 19.09 -9.89
N GLU A 468 2.67 18.70 -10.92
CA GLU A 468 2.43 19.12 -12.30
C GLU A 468 1.07 18.64 -12.81
N VAL A 469 0.76 17.36 -12.55
CA VAL A 469 -0.46 16.69 -13.02
C VAL A 469 -1.68 17.07 -12.19
N THR A 470 -1.59 17.02 -10.86
CA THR A 470 -2.76 17.14 -9.95
C THR A 470 -2.86 18.47 -9.21
N LYS A 471 -1.84 19.35 -9.33
CA LYS A 471 -1.71 20.63 -8.61
C LYS A 471 -1.54 20.51 -7.09
N ARG A 472 -1.25 19.30 -6.63
CA ARG A 472 -0.93 18.96 -5.24
C ARG A 472 -0.09 17.70 -5.20
N VAL A 473 0.46 17.38 -4.05
CA VAL A 473 1.04 16.05 -3.80
C VAL A 473 -0.11 15.10 -3.46
N LEU A 474 -0.35 14.13 -4.35
CA LEU A 474 -1.27 13.05 -4.06
C LEU A 474 -0.73 12.23 -2.87
N PRO A 475 -1.45 12.11 -1.75
CA PRO A 475 -1.02 11.26 -0.66
C PRO A 475 -1.11 9.80 -1.10
N TYR A 476 -0.23 8.96 -0.57
CA TYR A 476 -0.34 7.51 -0.75
C TYR A 476 -1.65 7.00 -0.16
N PHE A 477 -2.25 6.06 -0.87
CA PHE A 477 -3.50 5.44 -0.46
C PHE A 477 -3.22 4.46 0.68
N ASP A 478 -3.90 4.69 1.80
CA ASP A 478 -3.80 3.86 2.98
C ASP A 478 -5.19 3.29 3.31
N VAL A 479 -5.33 1.97 3.16
CA VAL A 479 -6.57 1.21 3.39
C VAL A 479 -7.08 1.41 4.82
N VAL A 480 -6.19 1.76 5.76
CA VAL A 480 -6.50 1.90 7.19
C VAL A 480 -7.35 3.14 7.49
N THR A 481 -7.49 4.09 6.55
CA THR A 481 -8.35 5.27 6.75
C THR A 481 -9.82 4.83 6.80
N PRO A 482 -10.56 5.06 7.92
CA PRO A 482 -11.95 4.62 8.07
C PRO A 482 -12.85 5.27 7.01
N THR A 483 -13.05 4.53 5.93
CA THR A 483 -13.87 4.91 4.79
C THR A 483 -14.62 3.69 4.34
N ASP A 484 -15.82 3.91 3.82
CA ASP A 484 -16.56 2.87 3.10
C ASP A 484 -15.76 2.57 1.82
N ILE A 485 -14.84 1.62 1.92
CA ILE A 485 -13.83 1.32 0.89
C ILE A 485 -14.49 0.89 -0.42
N ASP A 486 -15.60 0.16 -0.34
CA ASP A 486 -16.40 -0.27 -1.49
C ASP A 486 -17.02 0.94 -2.20
N ASN A 487 -17.53 1.91 -1.44
CA ASN A 487 -18.06 3.15 -1.99
C ASN A 487 -16.96 4.04 -2.62
N GLU A 488 -15.78 4.15 -2.00
CA GLU A 488 -14.65 4.89 -2.59
C GLU A 488 -14.11 4.20 -3.86
N TYR A 489 -14.11 2.87 -3.88
CA TYR A 489 -13.80 2.09 -5.07
C TYR A 489 -14.85 2.30 -6.18
N LEU A 490 -16.15 2.33 -5.84
CA LEU A 490 -17.21 2.66 -6.79
C LEU A 490 -17.02 4.06 -7.38
N LYS A 491 -16.74 5.07 -6.54
CA LYS A 491 -16.47 6.45 -7.00
C LYS A 491 -15.27 6.49 -7.95
N THR A 492 -14.22 5.73 -7.65
CA THR A 492 -13.04 5.59 -8.52
C THR A 492 -13.43 4.98 -9.87
N SER A 493 -14.21 3.90 -9.86
CA SER A 493 -14.71 3.22 -11.05
C SER A 493 -15.60 4.11 -11.92
N VAL A 494 -16.51 4.87 -11.31
CA VAL A 494 -17.37 5.86 -11.99
C VAL A 494 -16.53 6.97 -12.62
N ALA A 495 -15.58 7.54 -11.87
CA ALA A 495 -14.70 8.59 -12.36
C ALA A 495 -13.87 8.11 -13.57
N TRP A 496 -13.28 6.91 -13.46
CA TRP A 496 -12.52 6.27 -14.52
C TRP A 496 -13.38 6.04 -15.77
N SER A 497 -14.57 5.44 -15.60
CA SER A 497 -15.51 5.14 -16.68
C SER A 497 -15.96 6.42 -17.41
N LYS A 498 -16.27 7.47 -16.65
CA LYS A 498 -16.66 8.77 -17.21
C LYS A 498 -15.54 9.39 -18.03
N PHE A 499 -14.30 9.29 -17.54
CA PHE A 499 -13.15 9.99 -18.12
C PHE A 499 -12.53 9.23 -19.30
N TYR A 500 -12.29 7.92 -19.17
CA TYR A 500 -11.60 7.09 -20.15
C TYR A 500 -12.51 6.27 -21.06
N LYS A 501 -13.82 6.18 -20.75
CA LYS A 501 -14.79 5.34 -21.48
C LYS A 501 -14.40 3.86 -21.50
N GLN A 502 -13.73 3.42 -20.44
CA GLN A 502 -13.21 2.06 -20.26
C GLN A 502 -13.61 1.56 -18.87
N PRO A 503 -13.72 0.25 -18.65
CA PRO A 503 -13.85 -0.31 -17.31
C PRO A 503 -12.58 -0.04 -16.49
N TYR A 504 -12.74 0.25 -15.20
CA TYR A 504 -11.60 0.37 -14.28
C TYR A 504 -11.01 -1.01 -13.96
N SER A 505 -11.89 -1.97 -13.73
CA SER A 505 -11.62 -3.35 -13.32
C SER A 505 -12.87 -4.21 -13.55
N SER A 506 -12.73 -5.53 -13.46
CA SER A 506 -13.86 -6.47 -13.38
C SER A 506 -14.34 -6.75 -11.96
N PHE A 507 -13.65 -6.25 -10.94
CA PHE A 507 -13.98 -6.50 -9.54
C PHE A 507 -15.32 -5.86 -9.17
N VAL A 508 -16.19 -6.67 -8.59
CA VAL A 508 -17.45 -6.24 -7.98
C VAL A 508 -17.39 -6.53 -6.47
N PRO A 509 -17.46 -5.51 -5.60
CA PRO A 509 -17.54 -5.72 -4.16
C PRO A 509 -18.73 -6.61 -3.77
N GLU A 510 -18.59 -7.41 -2.71
CA GLU A 510 -19.66 -8.30 -2.23
C GLU A 510 -20.92 -7.54 -1.79
N THR A 511 -20.77 -6.28 -1.40
CA THR A 511 -21.85 -5.37 -1.01
C THR A 511 -22.64 -4.82 -2.22
N MET A 512 -22.21 -5.11 -3.45
CA MET A 512 -22.75 -4.54 -4.69
C MET A 512 -23.07 -5.60 -5.73
N THR A 513 -23.73 -5.17 -6.81
CA THR A 513 -23.98 -5.98 -8.01
C THR A 513 -23.49 -5.22 -9.25
N PRO A 514 -23.22 -5.90 -10.38
CA PRO A 514 -22.89 -5.20 -11.64
C PRO A 514 -23.94 -4.13 -11.99
N LEU A 515 -25.23 -4.47 -11.87
CA LEU A 515 -26.35 -3.57 -12.12
C LEU A 515 -26.34 -2.32 -11.23
N SER A 516 -25.97 -2.44 -9.95
CA SER A 516 -25.92 -1.28 -9.05
C SER A 516 -24.75 -0.36 -9.39
N MET A 517 -23.59 -0.91 -9.76
CA MET A 517 -22.43 -0.13 -10.21
C MET A 517 -22.70 0.59 -11.54
N GLU A 518 -23.35 -0.10 -12.49
CA GLU A 518 -23.77 0.48 -13.77
C GLU A 518 -24.77 1.62 -13.58
N LYS A 519 -25.76 1.46 -12.70
CA LYS A 519 -26.70 2.53 -12.32
C LYS A 519 -25.99 3.76 -11.72
N ALA A 520 -24.87 3.56 -11.01
CA ALA A 520 -24.05 4.65 -10.50
C ALA A 520 -23.16 5.31 -11.58
N GLY A 521 -23.09 4.74 -12.78
CA GLY A 521 -22.35 5.26 -13.92
C GLY A 521 -20.98 4.63 -14.17
N ALA A 522 -20.67 3.49 -13.54
CA ALA A 522 -19.47 2.72 -13.83
C ALA A 522 -19.69 1.81 -15.06
N ILE A 523 -18.64 1.60 -15.85
CA ILE A 523 -18.59 0.56 -16.88
C ILE A 523 -18.06 -0.70 -16.18
N VAL A 524 -18.88 -1.73 -16.09
CA VAL A 524 -18.51 -3.03 -15.52
C VAL A 524 -18.30 -4.02 -16.66
N SER A 525 -17.06 -4.46 -16.84
CA SER A 525 -16.74 -5.50 -17.82
C SER A 525 -17.36 -6.85 -17.42
N GLN A 526 -18.05 -7.51 -18.34
CA GLN A 526 -18.67 -8.83 -18.14
C GLN A 526 -18.27 -9.81 -19.27
N GLY A 527 -18.42 -11.12 -19.03
CA GLY A 527 -18.12 -12.16 -20.02
C GLY A 527 -16.65 -12.17 -20.47
N GLU A 528 -16.43 -12.21 -21.78
CA GLU A 528 -15.09 -12.26 -22.40
C GLU A 528 -14.34 -10.92 -22.39
N SER A 529 -15.01 -9.82 -22.05
CA SER A 529 -14.38 -8.50 -21.91
C SER A 529 -13.81 -8.24 -20.51
N ARG A 530 -13.88 -9.24 -19.62
CA ARG A 530 -13.36 -9.15 -18.26
C ARG A 530 -11.83 -9.17 -18.22
N PHE A 531 -11.33 -8.54 -17.17
CA PHE A 531 -9.98 -8.66 -16.68
C PHE A 531 -9.87 -10.05 -16.04
N PHE A 532 -9.51 -11.03 -16.86
CA PHE A 532 -9.40 -12.42 -16.43
C PHE A 532 -8.52 -12.54 -15.18
N GLY A 533 -8.97 -13.32 -14.18
CA GLY A 533 -8.28 -13.53 -12.91
C GLY A 533 -8.62 -12.49 -11.84
N VAL A 534 -9.38 -11.44 -12.19
CA VAL A 534 -9.83 -10.44 -11.22
C VAL A 534 -10.98 -10.93 -10.38
N ASP A 535 -11.87 -11.81 -10.83
CA ASP A 535 -12.94 -12.40 -9.97
C ASP A 535 -13.05 -13.91 -10.15
N GLU A 536 -12.10 -14.50 -10.86
CA GLU A 536 -12.02 -15.94 -11.13
C GLU A 536 -10.84 -16.59 -10.39
N LEU A 537 -11.07 -17.82 -9.93
CA LEU A 537 -10.02 -18.68 -9.41
C LEU A 537 -9.09 -19.14 -10.55
N VAL A 538 -7.78 -19.09 -10.30
CA VAL A 538 -6.74 -19.62 -11.21
C VAL A 538 -6.13 -20.89 -10.64
N LEU A 539 -5.63 -21.77 -11.51
CA LEU A 539 -4.95 -23.00 -11.09
C LEU A 539 -3.57 -22.68 -10.51
N SER A 540 -3.22 -23.32 -9.38
CA SER A 540 -1.91 -23.14 -8.75
C SER A 540 -0.74 -23.58 -9.63
N SER A 541 -0.93 -24.65 -10.42
CA SER A 541 0.03 -25.14 -11.41
C SER A 541 0.36 -24.12 -12.50
N ASP A 542 -0.60 -23.26 -12.84
CA ASP A 542 -0.47 -22.31 -13.95
C ASP A 542 0.31 -21.06 -13.54
N MET A 543 0.38 -20.80 -12.22
CA MET A 543 0.99 -19.62 -11.63
C MET A 543 2.22 -19.95 -10.77
N ASN A 544 2.67 -21.22 -10.78
CA ASN A 544 3.75 -21.74 -9.93
C ASN A 544 3.56 -21.41 -8.43
N MET A 545 2.32 -21.56 -7.94
CA MET A 545 1.96 -21.25 -6.56
C MET A 545 2.01 -22.52 -5.70
N ASP A 546 2.59 -22.39 -4.51
CA ASP A 546 2.54 -23.43 -3.48
C ASP A 546 1.31 -23.19 -2.59
N LEU A 547 0.22 -23.94 -2.82
CA LEU A 547 -0.99 -23.90 -1.99
C LEU A 547 -0.93 -24.93 -0.85
N PRO A 548 -1.53 -24.65 0.33
CA PRO A 548 -1.77 -25.65 1.37
C PRO A 548 -2.57 -26.84 0.85
N SER A 549 -2.33 -28.02 1.42
CA SER A 549 -2.74 -29.32 0.88
C SER A 549 -4.26 -29.48 0.66
N GLY A 550 -4.67 -29.52 -0.62
CA GLY A 550 -6.02 -29.88 -1.07
C GLY A 550 -6.57 -28.95 -2.15
N ASP A 551 -6.16 -27.68 -2.14
CA ASP A 551 -6.64 -26.68 -3.09
C ASP A 551 -5.79 -26.66 -4.36
N GLU A 552 -6.44 -26.87 -5.51
CA GLU A 552 -5.82 -26.73 -6.83
C GLU A 552 -5.99 -25.31 -7.41
N LYS A 553 -6.78 -24.46 -6.75
CA LYS A 553 -7.23 -23.17 -7.28
C LYS A 553 -7.23 -22.08 -6.21
N ALA A 554 -6.79 -20.89 -6.58
CA ALA A 554 -6.77 -19.73 -5.69
C ALA A 554 -7.08 -18.42 -6.44
N MET A 555 -7.45 -17.39 -5.71
CA MET A 555 -7.50 -16.02 -6.22
C MET A 555 -6.09 -15.43 -6.24
N VAL A 556 -5.79 -14.58 -7.21
CA VAL A 556 -4.44 -14.00 -7.40
C VAL A 556 -4.48 -12.51 -7.59
N SER A 557 -3.40 -11.82 -7.22
CA SER A 557 -3.24 -10.38 -7.41
C SER A 557 -2.84 -10.06 -8.87
N VAL A 558 -3.81 -9.84 -9.77
CA VAL A 558 -3.53 -9.54 -11.18
C VAL A 558 -3.91 -8.10 -11.55
N ILE A 559 -3.60 -7.65 -12.77
CA ILE A 559 -4.01 -6.32 -13.28
C ILE A 559 -5.51 -6.11 -13.05
N GLY A 560 -5.87 -4.96 -12.48
CA GLY A 560 -7.25 -4.58 -12.22
C GLY A 560 -7.79 -5.05 -10.86
N ARG A 561 -7.13 -5.96 -10.15
CA ARG A 561 -7.59 -6.38 -8.82
C ARG A 561 -7.36 -5.25 -7.80
N PRO A 562 -8.34 -4.84 -6.99
CA PRO A 562 -8.13 -3.78 -5.99
C PRO A 562 -7.04 -4.15 -4.99
N SER A 563 -6.25 -3.18 -4.54
CA SER A 563 -5.16 -3.44 -3.58
C SER A 563 -5.66 -3.87 -2.20
N PHE A 564 -6.90 -3.53 -1.86
CA PHE A 564 -7.58 -3.89 -0.59
C PHE A 564 -8.28 -5.25 -0.65
N ASP A 565 -8.31 -5.93 -1.80
CA ASP A 565 -9.04 -7.21 -1.92
C ASP A 565 -8.26 -8.34 -1.24
N ASP A 566 -8.68 -8.68 -0.04
CA ASP A 566 -8.07 -9.70 0.81
C ASP A 566 -8.43 -11.13 0.40
N ARG A 567 -9.32 -11.33 -0.59
CA ARG A 567 -9.64 -12.70 -1.10
C ARG A 567 -8.44 -13.38 -1.78
N VAL A 568 -7.40 -12.64 -2.12
CA VAL A 568 -6.14 -13.18 -2.67
C VAL A 568 -5.26 -13.84 -1.60
N HIS A 569 -5.58 -13.67 -0.31
CA HIS A 569 -4.87 -14.38 0.74
C HIS A 569 -5.11 -15.87 0.62
N ILE A 570 -4.00 -16.61 0.55
CA ILE A 570 -4.03 -18.05 0.64
C ILE A 570 -4.23 -18.38 2.12
N LYS A 571 -5.48 -18.68 2.48
CA LYS A 571 -5.84 -19.07 3.85
C LYS A 571 -4.98 -20.23 4.33
N GLU A 572 -4.61 -20.19 5.60
CA GLU A 572 -3.76 -21.21 6.25
C GLU A 572 -2.34 -21.30 5.68
N SER A 573 -1.96 -20.42 4.74
CA SER A 573 -0.57 -20.27 4.36
C SER A 573 0.25 -19.78 5.55
N LYS A 574 1.54 -20.07 5.52
CA LYS A 574 2.46 -19.61 6.58
C LYS A 574 2.41 -18.09 6.75
N GLN A 575 2.29 -17.34 5.65
CA GLN A 575 2.21 -15.89 5.66
C GLN A 575 0.89 -15.38 6.25
N ASP A 576 -0.23 -16.04 5.96
CA ASP A 576 -1.55 -15.74 6.55
C ASP A 576 -1.54 -15.91 8.08
N ILE A 577 -0.87 -16.95 8.58
CA ILE A 577 -0.72 -17.18 10.03
C ILE A 577 0.19 -16.14 10.68
N LEU A 578 1.24 -15.71 9.98
CA LEU A 578 2.23 -14.75 10.50
C LEU A 578 1.71 -13.31 10.51
N LEU A 579 0.83 -12.95 9.57
CA LEU A 579 0.33 -11.60 9.38
C LEU A 579 -1.16 -11.56 9.75
N THR A 580 -1.46 -11.14 10.98
CA THR A 580 -2.84 -10.82 11.38
C THR A 580 -3.33 -9.57 10.66
N GLU A 581 -4.58 -9.59 10.19
CA GLU A 581 -5.29 -8.39 9.71
C GLU A 581 -5.38 -7.33 10.84
N THR A 582 -4.87 -6.14 10.57
CA THR A 582 -4.84 -5.02 11.53
C THR A 582 -5.63 -3.80 11.05
N TYR A 583 -6.40 -3.94 9.95
CA TYR A 583 -7.17 -2.85 9.36
C TYR A 583 -8.12 -2.21 10.38
N GLY A 584 -8.05 -0.88 10.51
CA GLY A 584 -8.92 -0.09 11.40
C GLY A 584 -8.53 -0.09 12.89
N LYS A 585 -7.41 -0.73 13.27
CA LYS A 585 -6.85 -0.68 14.63
C LYS A 585 -5.80 0.41 14.84
N GLU A 586 -5.40 1.13 13.79
CA GLU A 586 -4.63 2.36 13.99
C GLU A 586 -5.47 3.35 14.79
N HIS A 587 -4.91 3.75 15.93
CA HIS A 587 -5.48 4.57 16.99
C HIS A 587 -6.67 5.36 16.50
N LYS A 588 -7.86 4.98 16.98
CA LYS A 588 -9.15 5.63 16.72
C LYS A 588 -9.00 7.15 16.81
N ARG A 589 -8.59 7.79 15.68
CA ARG A 589 -8.41 9.25 15.49
C ARG A 589 -9.70 10.03 15.80
N SER A 590 -10.80 9.30 15.94
CA SER A 590 -12.13 9.71 16.36
C SER A 590 -12.18 10.48 17.69
N ALA A 591 -11.32 10.16 18.67
CA ALA A 591 -11.38 10.84 19.98
C ALA A 591 -11.06 12.34 19.86
N ALA A 592 -10.15 12.76 18.97
CA ALA A 592 -9.83 14.18 18.78
C ALA A 592 -11.03 15.01 18.26
N LYS A 593 -11.95 14.41 17.48
CA LYS A 593 -13.15 15.12 17.00
C LYS A 593 -14.19 15.30 18.11
N SER A 594 -14.36 14.34 19.01
CA SER A 594 -15.24 14.54 20.17
C SER A 594 -14.62 15.53 21.18
N LEU A 595 -13.30 15.53 21.32
CA LEU A 595 -12.55 16.46 22.16
C LEU A 595 -12.58 17.90 21.62
N CYS A 596 -12.46 18.11 20.30
CA CYS A 596 -12.68 19.42 19.65
C CYS A 596 -14.13 19.90 19.77
N ASN A 597 -15.12 19.01 19.65
CA ASN A 597 -16.53 19.37 19.74
C ASN A 597 -16.97 19.78 21.16
N CYS A 598 -16.27 19.33 22.20
CA CYS A 598 -16.49 19.82 23.57
C CYS A 598 -15.92 21.24 23.80
N ALA A 599 -14.87 21.64 23.07
CA ALA A 599 -14.32 23.00 23.13
C ALA A 599 -15.13 24.00 22.29
N LEU A 600 -15.70 23.54 21.16
CA LEU A 600 -16.50 24.35 20.23
C LEU A 600 -18.02 24.15 20.39
N GLY A 601 -18.49 23.97 21.62
CA GLY A 601 -19.91 23.82 21.92
C GLY A 601 -20.76 24.87 21.19
N GLN A 602 -21.55 24.40 20.22
CA GLN A 602 -22.68 25.14 19.69
C GLN A 602 -23.52 25.64 20.86
N GLY A 603 -23.56 26.96 21.09
CA GLY A 603 -24.70 27.70 21.65
C GLY A 603 -25.38 27.16 22.91
N GLY A 604 -24.76 26.27 23.66
CA GLY A 604 -25.26 25.80 24.94
C GLY A 604 -24.74 26.76 25.99
N ALA A 605 -25.65 27.58 26.52
CA ALA A 605 -25.38 28.39 27.70
C ALA A 605 -24.67 27.54 28.75
N LEU A 606 -23.39 27.83 28.98
CA LEU A 606 -22.69 27.47 30.20
C LEU A 606 -23.40 28.26 31.30
N SER A 607 -24.37 27.63 31.97
CA SER A 607 -24.79 28.06 33.29
C SER A 607 -23.61 27.84 34.22
N PHE A 608 -22.91 28.95 34.52
CA PHE A 608 -22.00 29.10 35.64
C PHE A 608 -22.72 28.98 36.98
#